data_AF-A0A356CLA0-F1
#
_entry.id   AF-A0A356CLA0-F1
#
_cell.length_a   1.000
_cell.length_b   1.000
_cell.length_c   1.000
_cell.angle_alpha   90.00
_cell.angle_beta   90.00
_cell.angle_gamma   90.00
#
_symmetry.space_group_name_H-M   'P 1'
#
loop_
_entity.id
_entity.type
_entity.pdbx_description
1 polymer ?
#
loop_
_entity_poly.entity_id
_entity_poly.type
_entity_poly.pdbx_seq_one_letter_code
_entity_poly.pdbx_strand_id
1 'polypeptide(L)'
;MFDIDTGNSGSGSSGPWINWHSKESNDGAIPGRSFSLRDQDGRKVFKGLDSGVIFDIDNMKLGWNHSTGAAGAAPEWQWNPTISQFAAQPGPEWKRGFSIPIATQKGNTAVWEQAAAGAFQGFENLVPALRNREGTKLPMVKIDGYETIQGKRGSFNVPHLVVSGWVDRPDALQTEIATEPAAPEPAPEPAPKSETLEDDEF
;
A
#
# COMPACT_ATOMS: atom_id res chain seq x y z
N MET A 1 4.99 -31.41 -14.15
CA MET A 1 5.81 -30.73 -13.13
C MET A 1 4.95 -29.59 -12.64
N PHE A 2 4.34 -29.77 -11.47
CA PHE A 2 3.43 -28.79 -10.88
C PHE A 2 4.29 -27.74 -10.18
N ASP A 3 4.34 -26.54 -10.76
CA ASP A 3 4.92 -25.37 -10.12
C ASP A 3 3.99 -25.00 -8.95
N ILE A 4 4.42 -25.31 -7.73
CA ILE A 4 3.76 -24.80 -6.53
C ILE A 4 4.17 -23.33 -6.42
N ASP A 5 3.30 -22.47 -6.93
CA ASP A 5 3.20 -21.06 -6.55
C ASP A 5 3.05 -21.01 -5.02
N THR A 6 4.19 -20.90 -4.34
CA THR A 6 4.24 -20.58 -2.92
C THR A 6 3.99 -19.09 -2.80
N GLY A 7 2.72 -18.73 -3.01
CA GLY A 7 2.18 -17.41 -2.73
C GLY A 7 2.74 -16.93 -1.41
N ASN A 8 3.64 -15.95 -1.52
CA ASN A 8 4.29 -15.25 -0.43
C ASN A 8 3.20 -14.61 0.43
N SER A 9 2.71 -15.40 1.37
CA SER A 9 1.61 -15.08 2.28
C SER A 9 2.17 -14.19 3.39
N GLY A 10 2.37 -12.92 3.03
CA GLY A 10 2.77 -11.85 3.94
C GLY A 10 2.42 -10.52 3.28
N SER A 11 1.24 -9.99 3.63
CA SER A 11 0.61 -8.79 3.05
C SER A 11 0.36 -8.90 1.53
N GLY A 12 -0.89 -9.19 1.13
CA GLY A 12 -1.34 -9.32 -0.26
C GLY A 12 -1.31 -8.02 -1.08
N SER A 13 -0.21 -7.28 -1.06
CA SER A 13 0.05 -6.17 -1.96
C SER A 13 1.27 -6.54 -2.79
N SER A 14 1.07 -6.81 -4.08
CA SER A 14 2.17 -6.95 -5.02
C SER A 14 2.69 -5.55 -5.39
N GLY A 15 4.00 -5.37 -5.29
CA GLY A 15 4.66 -4.10 -5.60
C GLY A 15 4.44 -3.67 -7.06
N PRO A 16 4.77 -2.41 -7.38
CA PRO A 16 6.00 -1.76 -6.91
C PRO A 16 5.87 -0.96 -5.61
N TRP A 17 6.97 -0.87 -4.86
CA TRP A 17 7.03 -0.31 -3.49
C TRP A 17 7.91 0.93 -3.41
N ILE A 18 7.41 2.00 -2.81
CA ILE A 18 8.17 3.19 -2.48
C ILE A 18 8.70 3.10 -1.05
N ASN A 19 9.94 3.54 -0.80
CA ASN A 19 10.50 3.64 0.55
C ASN A 19 11.33 4.91 0.71
N TRP A 20 11.21 5.56 1.88
CA TRP A 20 12.10 6.65 2.30
C TRP A 20 13.36 6.07 2.94
N HIS A 21 14.51 6.53 2.48
CA HIS A 21 15.82 6.17 3.01
C HIS A 21 16.37 7.32 3.84
N SER A 22 16.19 7.23 5.16
CA SER A 22 16.78 8.21 6.07
C SER A 22 18.31 8.22 6.00
N LYS A 23 18.93 7.08 5.74
CA LYS A 23 20.38 6.90 5.63
C LYS A 23 20.67 6.15 4.34
N GLU A 24 21.91 6.23 3.87
CA GLU A 24 22.35 5.44 2.74
C GLU A 24 22.13 3.94 3.04
N SER A 25 21.71 3.20 2.02
CA SER A 25 21.55 1.76 2.15
C SER A 25 22.90 1.07 2.36
N ASN A 26 22.93 -0.09 3.03
CA ASN A 26 24.19 -0.78 3.38
C ASN A 26 25.05 -1.16 2.16
N ASP A 27 24.43 -1.33 1.00
CA ASP A 27 25.06 -1.63 -0.29
C ASP A 27 25.48 -0.36 -1.08
N GLY A 28 25.22 0.84 -0.56
CA GLY A 28 25.49 2.12 -1.22
C GLY A 28 24.59 2.42 -2.43
N ALA A 29 23.68 1.52 -2.79
CA ALA A 29 22.86 1.63 -4.00
C ALA A 29 21.82 2.76 -3.92
N ILE A 30 21.31 3.05 -2.72
CA ILE A 30 20.32 4.09 -2.48
C ILE A 30 20.92 5.15 -1.54
N PRO A 31 21.12 6.39 -2.03
CA PRO A 31 21.62 7.46 -1.19
C PRO A 31 20.69 7.74 0.00
N GLY A 32 21.26 8.22 1.10
CA GLY A 32 20.45 8.75 2.20
C GLY A 32 19.68 10.00 1.79
N ARG A 33 18.59 10.29 2.50
CA ARG A 33 17.66 11.39 2.24
C ARG A 33 17.00 11.29 0.86
N SER A 34 16.70 10.08 0.43
CA SER A 34 16.09 9.83 -0.89
C SER A 34 14.94 8.83 -0.79
N PHE A 35 14.11 8.79 -1.82
CA PHE A 35 13.15 7.71 -2.01
C PHE A 35 13.72 6.64 -2.95
N SER A 36 13.30 5.40 -2.76
CA SER A 36 13.49 4.32 -3.74
C SER A 36 12.17 3.77 -4.22
N LEU A 37 12.15 3.25 -5.45
CA LEU A 37 11.10 2.38 -5.97
C LEU A 37 11.69 0.97 -6.08
N ARG A 38 11.01 -0.02 -5.52
CA ARG A 38 11.36 -1.44 -5.61
C ARG A 38 10.28 -2.19 -6.38
N ASP A 39 10.67 -2.78 -7.49
CA ASP A 39 9.84 -3.63 -8.35
C ASP A 39 10.51 -5.00 -8.54
N GLN A 40 10.06 -5.77 -9.54
CA GLN A 40 10.64 -7.08 -9.86
C GLN A 40 12.09 -6.99 -10.35
N ASP A 41 12.50 -5.87 -10.94
CA ASP A 41 13.86 -5.62 -11.44
C ASP A 41 14.81 -5.15 -10.32
N GLY A 42 14.29 -4.99 -9.10
CA GLY A 42 15.06 -4.60 -7.93
C GLY A 42 14.70 -3.19 -7.44
N ARG A 43 15.65 -2.55 -6.75
CA ARG A 43 15.44 -1.26 -6.07
C ARG A 43 16.26 -0.16 -6.73
N LYS A 44 15.61 0.95 -7.11
CA LYS A 44 16.22 2.12 -7.76
C LYS A 44 15.81 3.42 -7.07
N VAL A 45 16.62 4.47 -7.20
CA VAL A 45 16.26 5.81 -6.69
C VAL A 45 14.98 6.30 -7.38
N PHE A 46 14.05 6.83 -6.59
CA PHE A 46 12.77 7.34 -7.05
C PHE A 46 12.71 8.85 -6.88
N LYS A 47 12.53 9.57 -7.98
CA LYS A 47 12.43 11.03 -8.03
C LYS A 47 11.02 11.54 -8.31
N GLY A 48 10.01 10.67 -8.32
CA GLY A 48 8.63 11.08 -8.64
C GLY A 48 8.09 12.15 -7.68
N LEU A 49 8.52 12.13 -6.42
CA LEU A 49 8.15 13.12 -5.41
C LEU A 49 8.70 14.52 -5.72
N ASP A 50 9.77 14.67 -6.49
CA ASP A 50 10.32 15.99 -6.87
C ASP A 50 9.31 16.76 -7.74
N SER A 51 8.64 16.01 -8.63
CA SER A 51 7.62 16.54 -9.54
C SER A 51 6.19 16.45 -9.02
N GLY A 52 5.96 15.62 -8.00
CA GLY A 52 4.65 15.38 -7.40
C GLY A 52 4.10 13.99 -7.75
N VAL A 53 3.49 13.36 -6.75
CA VAL A 53 2.72 12.10 -6.86
C VAL A 53 1.40 12.26 -6.12
N ILE A 54 0.43 11.40 -6.40
CA ILE A 54 -0.91 11.49 -5.81
C ILE A 54 -1.04 10.43 -4.72
N PHE A 55 -1.30 10.85 -3.48
CA PHE A 55 -1.51 9.91 -2.37
C PHE A 55 -2.99 9.54 -2.27
N ASP A 56 -3.29 8.25 -2.28
CA ASP A 56 -4.62 7.74 -2.01
C ASP A 56 -4.90 7.71 -0.50
N ILE A 57 -5.26 8.86 0.04
CA ILE A 57 -5.57 9.02 1.47
C ILE A 57 -6.87 8.34 1.89
N ASP A 58 -7.71 7.89 0.95
CA ASP A 58 -8.94 7.15 1.25
C ASP A 58 -8.65 5.66 1.48
N ASN A 59 -7.68 5.11 0.76
CA ASN A 59 -7.27 3.70 0.86
C ASN A 59 -6.00 3.48 1.69
N MET A 60 -5.54 4.50 2.42
CA MET A 60 -4.38 4.35 3.29
C MET A 60 -4.70 3.53 4.54
N LYS A 61 -3.68 2.84 5.05
CA LYS A 61 -3.76 2.02 6.26
C LYS A 61 -2.69 2.47 7.24
N LEU A 62 -3.05 2.51 8.52
CA LEU A 62 -2.10 2.63 9.63
C LEU A 62 -2.11 1.32 10.40
N GLY A 63 -0.97 0.96 11.00
CA GLY A 63 -0.91 -0.29 11.74
C GLY A 63 0.41 -0.52 12.44
N TRP A 64 0.48 -1.69 13.07
CA TRP A 64 1.67 -2.21 13.69
C TRP A 64 2.40 -3.13 12.72
N ASN A 65 3.70 -2.92 12.62
CA ASN A 65 4.60 -3.71 11.81
C ASN A 65 5.58 -4.46 12.70
N HIS A 66 5.72 -5.75 12.48
CA HIS A 66 6.77 -6.56 13.06
C HIS A 66 7.65 -7.11 11.95
N SER A 67 8.95 -6.81 12.02
CA SER A 67 9.93 -7.26 11.04
C SER A 67 11.14 -7.82 11.76
N THR A 68 11.50 -9.04 11.40
CA THR A 68 12.69 -9.73 11.93
C THR A 68 13.99 -9.21 11.30
N GLY A 69 13.89 -8.47 10.20
CA GLY A 69 15.05 -7.97 9.45
C GLY A 69 15.82 -9.07 8.70
N ALA A 70 15.34 -10.31 8.70
CA ALA A 70 15.94 -11.40 7.95
C ALA A 70 15.75 -11.18 6.44
N ALA A 71 16.81 -11.41 5.66
CA ALA A 71 16.75 -11.31 4.21
C ALA A 71 15.70 -12.31 3.66
N GLY A 72 14.78 -11.81 2.83
CA GLY A 72 13.70 -12.62 2.26
C GLY A 72 12.48 -12.82 3.15
N ALA A 73 12.49 -12.39 4.42
CA ALA A 73 11.31 -12.44 5.27
C ALA A 73 10.44 -11.20 5.08
N ALA A 74 9.21 -11.39 4.60
CA ALA A 74 8.21 -10.33 4.56
C ALA A 74 7.85 -9.88 6.01
N PRO A 75 7.65 -8.59 6.24
CA PRO A 75 7.20 -8.13 7.54
C PRO A 75 5.75 -8.57 7.82
N GLU A 76 5.46 -8.80 9.09
CA GLU A 76 4.12 -9.03 9.60
C GLU A 76 3.44 -7.68 9.87
N TRP A 77 2.15 -7.61 9.53
CA TRP A 77 1.33 -6.41 9.71
C TRP A 77 0.05 -6.71 10.46
N GLN A 78 -0.24 -5.87 11.45
CA GLN A 78 -1.52 -5.79 12.12
C GLN A 78 -2.10 -4.40 11.89
N TRP A 79 -3.03 -4.30 10.94
CA TRP A 79 -3.66 -3.04 10.57
C TRP A 79 -4.65 -2.56 11.63
N ASN A 80 -4.70 -1.25 11.85
CA ASN A 80 -5.70 -0.63 12.70
C ASN A 80 -7.09 -0.75 12.04
N PRO A 81 -8.17 -0.82 12.83
CA PRO A 81 -9.53 -0.80 12.29
C PRO A 81 -9.88 0.53 11.64
N THR A 82 -9.25 1.63 12.07
CA THR A 82 -9.41 2.96 11.47
C THR A 82 -8.07 3.70 11.44
N ILE A 83 -7.96 4.70 10.57
CA ILE A 83 -6.78 5.59 10.49
C ILE A 83 -6.73 6.62 11.63
N SER A 84 -7.82 6.80 12.37
CA SER A 84 -7.93 7.83 13.42
C SER A 84 -7.35 7.39 14.75
N GLN A 85 -7.18 6.07 14.96
CA GLN A 85 -6.73 5.53 16.24
C GLN A 85 -5.87 4.27 16.04
N PHE A 86 -4.75 4.22 16.76
CA PHE A 86 -3.96 3.00 16.87
C PHE A 86 -4.62 2.01 17.84
N ALA A 87 -4.72 0.74 17.41
CA ALA A 87 -5.03 -0.35 18.32
C ALA A 87 -3.93 -0.50 19.39
N ALA A 88 -4.22 -1.24 20.47
CA ALA A 88 -3.22 -1.58 21.48
C ALA A 88 -1.99 -2.20 20.82
N GLN A 89 -0.80 -1.77 21.24
CA GLN A 89 0.46 -2.28 20.70
C GLN A 89 0.55 -3.79 21.01
N PRO A 90 0.76 -4.66 20.00
CA PRO A 90 0.77 -6.11 20.23
C PRO A 90 1.96 -6.57 21.08
N GLY A 91 3.11 -5.91 20.92
CA GLY A 91 4.32 -6.18 21.67
C GLY A 91 5.40 -5.11 21.45
N PRO A 92 6.46 -5.07 22.27
CA PRO A 92 7.49 -4.02 22.22
C PRO A 92 8.32 -4.00 20.91
N GLU A 93 8.39 -5.12 20.20
CA GLU A 93 9.04 -5.29 18.90
C GLU A 93 8.24 -4.70 17.74
N TRP A 94 6.95 -4.44 17.93
CA TRP A 94 6.06 -3.88 16.92
C TRP A 94 6.26 -2.37 16.80
N LYS A 95 6.40 -1.89 15.57
CA LYS A 95 6.59 -0.47 15.25
C LYS A 95 5.36 0.09 14.57
N ARG A 96 5.07 1.37 14.84
CA ARG A 96 4.04 2.11 14.07
C ARG A 96 4.49 2.23 12.61
N GLY A 97 3.58 1.95 11.70
CA GLY A 97 3.80 2.06 10.27
C GLY A 97 2.52 2.44 9.54
N PHE A 98 2.67 2.62 8.23
CA PHE A 98 1.58 2.94 7.33
C PHE A 98 1.77 2.24 5.98
N SER A 99 0.69 2.20 5.20
CA SER A 99 0.66 1.81 3.79
C SER A 99 -0.23 2.80 3.05
N ILE A 100 0.31 3.47 2.02
CA ILE A 100 -0.41 4.47 1.23
C ILE A 100 -0.25 4.09 -0.25
N PRO A 101 -1.34 3.78 -0.97
CA PRO A 101 -1.31 3.67 -2.42
C PRO A 101 -0.99 5.02 -3.05
N ILE A 102 -0.13 5.03 -4.06
CA ILE A 102 0.36 6.23 -4.71
C ILE A 102 0.21 6.07 -6.23
N ALA A 103 -0.47 7.02 -6.86
CA ALA A 103 -0.35 7.22 -8.29
C ALA A 103 0.91 8.02 -8.58
N THR A 104 1.81 7.40 -9.32
CA THR A 104 3.03 8.02 -9.83
C THR A 104 2.77 8.61 -11.21
N GLN A 105 3.80 9.20 -11.81
CA GLN A 105 3.70 9.73 -13.17
C GLN A 105 3.39 8.64 -14.19
N LYS A 106 2.74 9.03 -15.30
CA LYS A 106 2.44 8.17 -16.46
C LYS A 106 1.48 7.01 -16.17
N GLY A 107 0.58 7.16 -15.19
CA GLY A 107 -0.48 6.19 -14.92
C GLY A 107 -0.02 4.93 -14.17
N ASN A 108 1.22 4.89 -13.67
CA ASN A 108 1.69 3.77 -12.85
C ASN A 108 1.31 3.98 -11.38
N THR A 109 1.03 2.90 -10.67
CA THR A 109 0.84 2.90 -9.22
C THR A 109 2.03 2.29 -8.49
N ALA A 110 2.21 2.70 -7.24
CA ALA A 110 3.11 2.09 -6.30
C ALA A 110 2.52 2.22 -4.88
N VAL A 111 3.07 1.51 -3.91
CA VAL A 111 2.65 1.64 -2.52
C VAL A 111 3.81 2.14 -1.67
N TRP A 112 3.62 3.22 -0.92
CA TRP A 112 4.56 3.60 0.13
C TRP A 112 4.15 2.93 1.44
N GLU A 113 4.87 1.85 1.78
CA GLU A 113 4.64 1.08 2.99
C GLU A 113 5.93 1.03 3.82
N GLN A 114 5.87 1.53 5.05
CA GLN A 114 7.06 1.60 5.89
C GLN A 114 6.72 1.74 7.38
N ALA A 115 7.57 1.14 8.23
CA ALA A 115 7.54 1.28 9.67
C ALA A 115 8.91 1.77 10.21
N ALA A 116 9.30 2.95 9.76
CA ALA A 116 10.55 3.61 10.16
C ALA A 116 10.26 4.99 10.74
N ALA A 117 10.93 5.36 11.83
CA ALA A 117 10.66 6.61 12.56
C ALA A 117 10.68 7.86 11.66
N GLY A 118 11.69 8.00 10.79
CA GLY A 118 11.78 9.14 9.88
C GLY A 118 10.65 9.20 8.84
N ALA A 119 10.29 8.06 8.27
CA ALA A 119 9.19 7.98 7.30
C ALA A 119 7.83 8.27 7.98
N PHE A 120 7.61 7.66 9.15
CA PHE A 120 6.37 7.83 9.92
C PHE A 120 6.20 9.27 10.39
N GLN A 121 7.26 9.90 10.90
CA GLN A 121 7.23 11.31 11.28
C GLN A 121 6.96 12.23 10.08
N GLY A 122 7.53 11.92 8.91
CA GLY A 122 7.28 12.70 7.69
C GLY A 122 5.82 12.63 7.25
N PHE A 123 5.20 11.46 7.38
CA PHE A 123 3.76 11.29 7.19
C PHE A 123 2.95 12.04 8.27
N GLU A 124 3.28 11.91 9.56
CA GLU A 124 2.61 12.65 10.65
C GLU A 124 2.64 14.16 10.42
N ASN A 125 3.77 14.70 9.92
CA ASN A 125 3.93 16.11 9.59
C ASN A 125 3.06 16.57 8.40
N LEU A 126 2.70 15.65 7.49
CA LEU A 126 1.82 15.93 6.35
C LEU A 126 0.34 15.95 6.77
N VAL A 127 -0.06 15.18 7.79
CA VAL A 127 -1.47 15.01 8.22
C VAL A 127 -2.24 16.33 8.43
N PRO A 128 -1.69 17.39 9.05
CA PRO A 128 -2.40 18.66 9.17
C PRO A 128 -2.81 19.26 7.82
N ALA A 129 -1.97 19.15 6.79
CA ALA A 129 -2.30 19.64 5.45
C ALA A 129 -3.40 18.78 4.80
N LEU A 130 -3.41 17.47 5.06
CA LEU A 130 -4.44 16.55 4.55
C LEU A 130 -5.84 16.87 5.08
N ARG A 131 -5.95 17.51 6.25
CA ARG A 131 -7.24 17.94 6.82
C ARG A 131 -7.89 19.08 6.04
N ASN A 132 -7.13 19.82 5.24
CA ASN A 132 -7.62 20.90 4.39
C ASN A 132 -8.12 20.40 3.03
N ARG A 133 -8.62 19.16 2.97
CA ARG A 133 -9.08 18.50 1.73
C ARG A 133 -10.20 19.27 1.06
N GLU A 134 -10.07 19.42 -0.26
CA GLU A 134 -11.13 19.92 -1.12
C GLU A 134 -12.07 18.79 -1.57
N GLY A 135 -13.19 18.63 -0.85
CA GLY A 135 -14.21 17.64 -1.21
C GLY A 135 -13.67 16.21 -1.23
N THR A 136 -13.80 15.54 -2.38
CA THR A 136 -13.35 14.14 -2.58
C THR A 136 -12.00 14.03 -3.30
N LYS A 137 -11.32 15.15 -3.59
CA LYS A 137 -10.04 15.15 -4.29
C LYS A 137 -8.93 14.51 -3.47
N LEU A 138 -7.93 13.97 -4.15
CA LEU A 138 -6.72 13.42 -3.56
C LEU A 138 -5.59 14.45 -3.55
N PRO A 139 -4.71 14.44 -2.54
CA PRO A 139 -3.58 15.35 -2.46
C PRO A 139 -2.49 14.95 -3.46
N MET A 140 -2.03 15.92 -4.24
CA MET A 140 -0.76 15.83 -4.93
C MET A 140 0.35 16.27 -3.96
N VAL A 141 1.28 15.37 -3.67
CA VAL A 141 2.33 15.52 -2.67
C VAL A 141 3.70 15.61 -3.34
N LYS A 142 4.51 16.56 -2.89
CA LYS A 142 5.92 16.72 -3.28
C LYS A 142 6.84 16.58 -2.08
N ILE A 143 8.11 16.26 -2.35
CA ILE A 143 9.20 16.49 -1.41
C ILE A 143 9.87 17.83 -1.74
N ASP A 144 10.13 18.65 -0.73
CA ASP A 144 10.82 19.93 -0.85
C ASP A 144 12.05 20.03 0.08
N GLY A 145 12.37 18.95 0.79
CA GLY A 145 13.56 18.86 1.61
C GLY A 145 13.51 17.71 2.61
N TYR A 146 14.35 17.82 3.64
CA TYR A 146 14.34 16.93 4.79
C TYR A 146 14.82 17.68 6.02
N GLU A 147 14.43 17.18 7.19
CA GLU A 147 14.91 17.64 8.48
C GLU A 147 15.70 16.53 9.16
N THR A 148 16.84 16.85 9.76
CA THR A 148 17.59 15.90 10.59
C THR A 148 17.18 16.06 12.06
N ILE A 149 16.58 15.02 12.64
CA ILE A 149 16.18 14.99 14.04
C ILE A 149 17.17 14.16 14.84
N GLN A 150 17.63 14.69 15.97
CA GLN A 150 18.45 13.96 16.94
C GLN A 150 17.56 13.10 17.84
N GLY A 151 17.59 11.78 17.64
CA GLY A 151 16.90 10.82 18.49
C GLY A 151 17.77 10.28 19.62
N LYS A 152 17.14 9.53 20.54
CA LYS A 152 17.83 8.87 21.68
C LYS A 152 18.91 7.86 21.25
N ARG A 153 18.78 7.26 20.07
CA ARG A 153 19.68 6.24 19.52
C ARG A 153 20.45 6.73 18.28
N GLY A 154 20.64 8.04 18.17
CA GLY A 154 21.26 8.71 17.02
C GLY A 154 20.26 9.51 16.19
N SER A 155 20.76 10.17 15.16
CA SER A 155 19.95 11.00 14.27
C SER A 155 19.29 10.20 13.16
N PHE A 156 18.15 10.71 12.70
CA PHE A 156 17.43 10.25 11.52
C PHE A 156 16.95 11.46 10.71
N ASN A 157 16.73 11.24 9.41
CA ASN A 157 16.23 12.24 8.48
C ASN A 157 14.75 11.99 8.22
N VAL A 158 13.96 13.05 8.34
CA VAL A 158 12.52 13.09 8.10
C VAL A 158 12.29 13.78 6.75
N PRO A 159 11.56 13.18 5.81
CA PRO A 159 11.24 13.86 4.56
C PRO A 159 10.26 15.01 4.85
N HIS A 160 10.53 16.19 4.30
CA HIS A 160 9.57 17.29 4.32
C HIS A 160 8.64 17.11 3.11
N LEU A 161 7.37 16.81 3.40
CA LEU A 161 6.35 16.53 2.40
C LEU A 161 5.32 17.66 2.40
N VAL A 162 4.97 18.14 1.22
CA VAL A 162 4.04 19.25 1.03
C VAL A 162 2.92 18.87 0.07
N VAL A 163 1.69 19.27 0.38
CA VAL A 163 0.57 19.18 -0.56
C VAL A 163 0.71 20.31 -1.57
N SER A 164 1.06 19.99 -2.81
CA SER A 164 1.19 20.95 -3.90
C SER A 164 -0.13 21.26 -4.63
N GLY A 165 -1.19 20.50 -4.36
CA GLY A 165 -2.52 20.71 -4.91
C GLY A 165 -3.47 19.56 -4.65
N TRP A 166 -4.73 19.73 -5.06
CA TRP A 166 -5.79 18.74 -4.95
C TRP A 166 -6.26 18.35 -6.34
N VAL A 167 -6.26 17.05 -6.64
CA VAL A 167 -6.60 16.51 -7.96
C VAL A 167 -7.68 15.45 -7.84
N ASP A 168 -8.45 15.26 -8.91
CA ASP A 168 -9.38 14.15 -8.98
C ASP A 168 -8.64 12.81 -8.90
N ARG A 169 -9.31 11.79 -8.37
CA ARG A 169 -8.73 10.45 -8.27
C ARG A 169 -8.38 9.96 -9.69
N PRO A 170 -7.10 9.69 -9.99
CA PRO A 170 -6.71 9.20 -11.30
C PRO A 170 -7.22 7.77 -11.51
N ASP A 171 -7.47 7.39 -12.77
CA ASP A 171 -7.95 6.05 -13.13
C ASP A 171 -7.02 4.93 -12.62
N ALA A 172 -5.72 5.20 -12.56
CA ALA A 172 -4.73 4.26 -12.00
C ALA A 172 -5.00 3.88 -10.53
N LEU A 173 -5.69 4.73 -9.76
CA LEU A 173 -6.09 4.48 -8.37
C LEU A 173 -7.57 4.10 -8.24
N GLN A 174 -8.27 3.87 -9.35
CA GLN A 174 -9.55 3.20 -9.31
C GLN A 174 -9.23 1.72 -9.10
N THR A 175 -9.42 1.24 -7.88
CA THR A 175 -9.53 -0.20 -7.65
C THR A 175 -10.64 -0.66 -8.58
N GLU A 176 -10.34 -1.49 -9.58
CA GLU A 176 -11.38 -2.33 -10.13
C GLU A 176 -11.98 -3.03 -8.91
N ILE A 177 -13.23 -2.68 -8.59
CA ILE A 177 -14.05 -3.55 -7.79
C ILE A 177 -13.91 -4.85 -8.55
N ALA A 178 -13.24 -5.84 -7.96
CA ALA A 178 -13.37 -7.19 -8.44
C ALA A 178 -14.88 -7.41 -8.41
N THR A 179 -15.50 -7.27 -9.58
CA THR A 179 -16.77 -7.89 -9.86
C THR A 179 -16.45 -9.34 -9.59
N GLU A 180 -16.73 -9.74 -8.36
CA GLU A 180 -16.98 -11.12 -8.00
C GLU A 180 -17.76 -11.67 -9.19
N PRO A 181 -17.26 -12.69 -9.91
CA PRO A 181 -18.05 -13.30 -10.96
C PRO A 181 -19.37 -13.61 -10.28
N ALA A 182 -20.45 -12.95 -10.74
CA ALA A 182 -21.77 -13.20 -10.22
C ALA A 182 -21.90 -14.72 -10.16
N ALA A 183 -22.06 -15.26 -8.94
CA ALA A 183 -22.26 -16.68 -8.76
C ALA A 183 -23.34 -17.08 -9.77
N PRO A 184 -23.11 -18.09 -10.62
CA PRO A 184 -24.07 -18.43 -11.64
C PRO A 184 -25.40 -18.66 -10.94
N GLU A 185 -26.39 -17.85 -11.34
CA GLU A 185 -27.77 -18.01 -10.93
C GLU A 185 -28.11 -19.51 -11.11
N PRO A 186 -28.58 -20.21 -10.06
CA PRO A 186 -28.89 -21.63 -10.19
C PRO A 186 -29.89 -21.78 -11.33
N ALA A 187 -29.50 -22.57 -12.33
CA ALA A 187 -30.33 -22.85 -13.48
C ALA A 187 -31.72 -23.32 -13.01
N PRO A 188 -32.81 -22.84 -13.65
CA PRO A 188 -34.16 -23.25 -13.27
C PRO A 188 -34.27 -24.78 -13.34
N GLU A 189 -34.72 -25.36 -12.23
CA GLU A 189 -34.97 -26.78 -12.06
C GLU A 189 -35.92 -27.25 -13.19
N PRO A 190 -35.58 -28.31 -13.95
CA PRO A 190 -36.44 -28.78 -15.01
C PRO A 190 -37.75 -29.31 -14.43
N ALA A 191 -38.86 -28.74 -14.91
CA ALA A 191 -40.21 -29.20 -14.57
C ALA A 191 -40.37 -30.71 -14.83
N PRO A 192 -41.07 -31.45 -13.95
CA PRO A 192 -41.31 -32.87 -14.15
C PRO A 192 -42.17 -33.08 -15.40
N LYS A 193 -41.66 -33.87 -16.35
CA LYS A 193 -42.47 -34.41 -17.45
C LYS A 193 -43.46 -35.42 -16.86
N SER A 194 -44.75 -35.08 -16.94
CA SER A 194 -45.83 -36.06 -17.03
C SER A 194 -45.95 -36.59 -18.47
N GLU A 195 -46.67 -37.71 -18.62
CA GLU A 195 -46.97 -38.49 -19.85
C GLU A 195 -45.87 -39.48 -20.28
N THR A 196 -46.14 -40.75 -20.57
CA THR A 196 -47.39 -41.49 -20.82
C THR A 196 -47.10 -42.98 -20.57
N LEU A 197 -48.02 -43.71 -19.92
CA LEU A 197 -48.07 -45.17 -19.97
C LEU A 197 -49.01 -45.54 -21.11
N GLU A 198 -48.44 -45.93 -22.25
CA GLU A 198 -49.14 -46.62 -23.33
C GLU A 198 -48.37 -47.91 -23.63
N ASP A 199 -49.01 -49.02 -23.24
CA ASP A 199 -49.19 -50.27 -23.99
C ASP A 199 -48.21 -50.55 -25.15
N ASP A 200 -47.40 -51.62 -25.02
CA ASP A 200 -47.22 -52.58 -26.11
C ASP A 200 -46.69 -53.94 -25.56
N GLU A 201 -47.28 -54.99 -26.12
CA GLU A 201 -47.27 -56.42 -25.78
C GLU A 201 -45.91 -57.11 -25.97
N PHE A 202 -45.56 -58.08 -25.11
CA PHE A 202 -45.20 -59.47 -25.47
C PHE A 202 -44.91 -60.34 -24.23
#